data_AF-A0A392QGB4-F1
#
_entry.id   AF-A0A392QGB4-F1
#
_cell.length_a   1.000
_cell.length_b   1.000
_cell.length_c   1.000
_cell.angle_alpha   90.00
_cell.angle_beta   90.00
_cell.angle_gamma   90.00
#
_symmetry.space_group_name_H-M   'P 1'
#
loop_
_entity.id
_entity.type
_entity.pdbx_description
1 polymer ?
#
loop_
_entity_poly.entity_id
_entity_poly.type
_entity_poly.pdbx_seq_one_letter_code
_entity_poly.pdbx_strand_id
1 'polypeptide(L)' 'EKKRNNLRDFLNVAGPMGVTHFLILSKTASGPYLRVATTPQGPTLTFKIQEYALAADIARSQLHPRCPKDLFKNSALICL' A
#
# COMPACT_ATOMS: atom_id res chain seq x y z
N GLU A 1 10.17 6.75 9.45
CA GLU A 1 8.79 7.25 9.56
C GLU A 1 8.56 7.78 10.98
N LYS A 2 8.00 8.98 11.14
CA LYS A 2 7.77 9.55 12.49
C LYS A 2 6.48 8.94 13.06
N LYS A 3 6.60 8.25 14.20
CA LYS A 3 5.51 7.57 14.93
C LYS A 3 4.34 8.48 15.38
N ARG A 4 4.45 9.80 15.15
CA ARG A 4 3.53 10.82 15.67
C ARG A 4 2.48 11.29 14.66
N ASN A 5 2.61 10.93 13.38
CA ASN A 5 1.67 11.40 12.36
C ASN A 5 0.38 10.57 12.40
N ASN A 6 -0.75 11.25 12.54
CA ASN A 6 -2.06 10.60 12.48
C ASN A 6 -2.58 10.61 11.03
N LEU A 7 -3.48 9.67 10.72
CA LEU A 7 -4.14 9.61 9.41
C LEU A 7 -4.82 10.94 9.03
N ARG A 8 -5.39 11.63 10.03
CA ARG A 8 -6.05 12.93 9.85
C ARG A 8 -5.08 14.01 9.35
N ASP A 9 -3.83 13.97 9.81
CA ASP A 9 -2.81 14.94 9.39
C ASP A 9 -2.44 14.71 7.92
N PHE A 10 -2.33 13.44 7.50
CA PHE A 10 -2.09 13.11 6.10
C PHE A 10 -3.26 13.52 5.20
N LEU A 11 -4.51 13.34 5.64
CA LEU A 11 -5.68 13.77 4.87
C LEU A 11 -5.77 15.29 4.71
N ASN A 12 -5.43 16.06 5.74
CA ASN A 12 -5.43 17.52 5.68
C ASN A 12 -4.39 18.05 4.67
N VAL A 13 -3.26 17.37 4.53
CA VAL A 13 -2.17 17.75 3.60
C VAL A 13 -2.40 17.17 2.18
N ALA A 14 -3.22 16.12 2.06
CA ALA A 14 -3.49 15.43 0.79
C ALA A 14 -4.04 16.35 -0.30
N GLY A 15 -4.97 17.24 0.07
CA GLY A 15 -5.65 18.14 -0.87
C GLY A 15 -4.67 19.06 -1.61
N PRO A 16 -3.90 19.91 -0.88
CA PRO A 16 -2.89 20.76 -1.49
C PRO A 16 -1.78 20.00 -2.25
N MET A 17 -1.47 18.76 -1.85
CA MET A 17 -0.45 17.94 -2.52
C MET A 17 -0.96 17.17 -3.74
N GLY A 18 -2.25 17.26 -4.08
CA GLY A 18 -2.83 16.54 -5.22
C GLY A 18 -2.86 15.02 -5.06
N VAL A 19 -2.84 14.51 -3.82
CA VAL A 19 -2.92 13.07 -3.56
C VAL A 19 -4.35 12.59 -3.80
N THR A 20 -4.51 11.56 -4.63
CA THR A 20 -5.82 11.04 -5.06
C THR A 20 -6.20 9.73 -4.38
N HIS A 21 -5.22 8.88 -4.06
CA HIS A 21 -5.45 7.54 -3.52
C HIS A 21 -4.60 7.30 -2.27
N PHE A 22 -5.21 6.67 -1.28
CA PHE A 22 -4.58 6.23 -0.04
C PHE A 22 -4.63 4.71 0.06
N LEU A 23 -3.47 4.09 0.25
CA LEU A 23 -3.36 2.68 0.65
C LEU A 23 -2.97 2.63 2.12
N ILE A 24 -3.89 2.16 2.96
CA ILE A 24 -3.73 2.16 4.41
C ILE A 24 -3.71 0.72 4.90
N LEU A 25 -2.59 0.31 5.47
CA LEU A 25 -2.47 -0.98 6.17
C LEU A 25 -2.81 -0.78 7.64
N SER A 26 -3.61 -1.68 8.19
CA SER A 26 -3.99 -1.64 9.60
C SER A 26 -3.97 -3.04 10.19
N LYS A 27 -3.45 -3.16 11.41
CA LYS A 27 -3.45 -4.41 12.17
C LYS A 27 -4.35 -4.23 13.39
N THR A 28 -5.46 -4.96 13.43
CA THR A 28 -6.36 -5.01 14.58
C THR A 28 -6.23 -6.37 15.27
N ALA A 29 -6.85 -6.55 16.44
CA ALA A 29 -6.89 -7.84 17.12
C ALA A 29 -7.56 -8.94 16.27
N SER A 30 -8.48 -8.56 15.39
CA SER A 30 -9.19 -9.47 14.47
C SER A 30 -8.33 -9.90 13.26
N GLY A 31 -7.33 -9.10 12.89
CA GLY A 31 -6.43 -9.42 11.79
C GLY A 31 -5.89 -8.20 11.04
N PRO A 32 -5.11 -8.45 9.97
CA PRO A 32 -4.61 -7.41 9.06
C PRO A 32 -5.65 -7.00 8.01
N TYR A 33 -5.72 -5.70 7.73
CA TYR A 33 -6.65 -5.11 6.76
C TYR A 33 -5.91 -4.13 5.85
N LEU A 34 -6.30 -4.11 4.58
CA LEU A 34 -5.93 -3.10 3.60
C LEU A 34 -7.15 -2.23 3.31
N ARG A 35 -7.01 -0.92 3.48
CA ARG A 35 -8.02 0.05 3.05
C ARG A 35 -7.52 0.84 1.86
N VAL A 36 -8.33 0.90 0.81
CA VAL A 36 -8.10 1.73 -0.36
C VAL A 36 -9.12 2.87 -0.32
N ALA A 37 -8.65 4.08 -0.07
CA ALA A 37 -9.48 5.27 0.04
C ALA A 37 -9.15 6.25 -1.08
N THR A 38 -10.17 6.95 -1.56
CA THR A 38 -10.07 8.00 -2.59
C THR A 38 -10.35 9.36 -1.96
N THR A 39 -9.51 10.36 -2.27
CA THR A 39 -9.61 11.74 -1.76
C THR A 39 -10.04 12.71 -2.85
N PRO A 40 -10.73 13.82 -2.54
CA PRO A 40 -11.18 14.27 -1.21
C PRO A 40 -12.53 13.68 -0.77
N GLN A 41 -13.40 13.32 -1.71
CA GLN A 41 -14.66 12.63 -1.45
C GLN A 41 -14.76 11.42 -2.38
N GLY A 42 -14.52 10.24 -1.82
CA GLY A 42 -14.75 9.00 -2.54
C GLY A 42 -14.86 7.81 -1.59
N PRO A 43 -15.24 6.65 -2.12
CA PRO A 43 -15.46 5.47 -1.31
C PRO A 43 -14.15 4.97 -0.69
N THR A 44 -14.29 4.27 0.43
CA THR A 44 -13.21 3.51 1.06
C THR A 44 -13.54 2.03 0.99
N LEU A 45 -12.74 1.27 0.25
CA LEU A 45 -12.82 -0.17 0.19
C LEU A 45 -11.96 -0.77 1.31
N THR A 46 -12.50 -1.71 2.08
CA THR A 46 -11.77 -2.40 3.15
C THR A 46 -11.68 -3.89 2.83
N PHE A 47 -10.45 -4.39 2.71
CA PHE A 47 -10.16 -5.78 2.43
C PHE A 47 -9.49 -6.41 3.65
N LYS A 48 -9.95 -7.62 4.04
CA LYS A 48 -9.25 -8.44 5.02
C LYS A 48 -8.13 -9.20 4.32
N ILE A 49 -6.91 -9.08 4.82
CA ILE A 49 -5.77 -9.85 4.32
C ILE A 49 -5.82 -11.23 4.96
N GLN A 50 -5.91 -12.28 4.14
CA GLN A 50 -5.91 -13.67 4.61
C GLN A 50 -4.48 -14.17 4.80
N GLU A 51 -3.65 -13.98 3.77
CA GLU A 51 -2.25 -14.42 3.73
C GLU A 51 -1.38 -13.32 3.13
N TYR A 52 -0.13 -13.23 3.57
CA TYR A 52 0.86 -12.30 3.02
C TYR A 52 2.25 -12.92 3.04
N ALA A 53 3.11 -12.48 2.14
CA ALA A 53 4.52 -12.86 2.08
C ALA A 53 5.38 -11.59 1.99
N LEU A 54 6.56 -11.62 2.61
CA LEU A 54 7.52 -10.52 2.50
C LEU A 54 8.32 -10.68 1.20
N ALA A 55 8.62 -9.57 0.55
CA ALA A 55 9.46 -9.56 -0.66
C ALA A 55 10.82 -10.24 -0.41
N ALA A 56 11.37 -10.11 0.80
CA ALA A 56 12.61 -10.78 1.20
C ALA A 56 12.48 -12.30 1.30
N ASP A 57 11.33 -12.82 1.73
CA ASP A 57 11.08 -14.27 1.79
C ASP A 57 10.95 -14.85 0.39
N ILE A 58 10.28 -14.13 -0.51
CA ILE A 58 10.15 -14.50 -1.92
C ILE A 58 11.51 -14.50 -2.61
N ALA A 59 12.34 -13.47 -2.39
CA ALA A 59 13.67 -13.41 -2.98
C ALA A 59 14.57 -14.57 -2.51
N ARG A 60 14.42 -15.01 -1.25
CA ARG A 60 15.18 -16.14 -0.70
C ARG A 60 14.67 -17.51 -1.16
N SER A 61 13.38 -17.64 -1.46
CA SER A 61 12.81 -18.90 -1.95
C SER A 61 13.06 -19.14 -3.44
N GLN A 62 13.41 -18.09 -4.20
CA GLN A 62 13.76 -18.20 -5.61
C GLN A 62 15.16 -18.78 -5.80
N LEU A 63 15.27 -19.82 -6.65
CA LEU A 63 16.56 -20.41 -7.04
C LEU A 63 17.47 -19.40 -7.78
N HIS A 64 16.86 -18.49 -8.55
CA HIS A 64 17.53 -17.45 -9.32
C HIS A 64 16.76 -16.12 -9.21
N PRO A 65 16.95 -15.34 -8.13
CA PRO A 65 16.22 -14.10 -7.93
C PRO A 65 16.60 -13.07 -8.99
N ARG A 66 15.62 -12.61 -9.77
CA ARG A 66 15.81 -11.54 -10.77
C ARG A 66 15.15 -10.26 -10.26
N CYS A 67 15.96 -9.22 -10.03
CA CYS A 67 15.48 -7.88 -9.74
C CYS A 67 16.24 -6.87 -10.61
N PRO A 68 15.80 -6.65 -11.88
CA PRO A 68 16.39 -5.64 -12.74
C PRO A 68 16.22 -4.25 -12.13
N LYS A 69 17.27 -3.42 -12.17
CA LYS A 69 17.23 -2.05 -11.60
C LYS A 69 16.16 -1.16 -12.24
N ASP A 70 15.77 -1.47 -13.48
CA ASP A 70 14.81 -0.69 -14.26
C ASP A 70 13.36 -1.15 -14.09
N LEU A 71 13.11 -2.20 -13.27
CA LEU A 71 11.79 -2.84 -13.14
C LEU A 71 10.69 -1.87 -12.69
N PHE A 72 11.03 -0.89 -11.84
CA PHE A 72 10.08 0.06 -11.24
C PHE A 72 10.05 1.43 -11.92
N LYS A 73 10.73 1.61 -13.06
CA LYS A 73 10.77 2.90 -13.77
C LYS A 73 9.49 3.19 -14.56
N ASN A 74 8.82 2.14 -15.03
CA ASN A 74 7.62 2.25 -15.85
C ASN A 74 6.37 2.00 -15.01
N SER A 75 5.25 2.57 -15.42
CA SER A 75 3.94 2.26 -14.83
C SER A 75 3.59 0.79 -15.02
N ALA A 76 3.07 0.15 -13.97
CA ALA A 76 2.62 -1.24 -14.05
C ALA A 76 1.40 -1.37 -14.97
N LEU A 77 1.30 -2.53 -15.63
CA LEU A 77 0.12 -2.92 -16.41
C LEU A 77 -0.89 -3.61 -15.48
N ILE A 78 -2.17 -3.44 -15.78
CA ILE A 78 -3.27 -4.09 -15.06
C ILE A 78 -3.75 -5.25 -15.93
N CYS A 79 -3.79 -6.46 -15.36
CA CYS A 79 -4.49 -7.60 -15.94
C CYS A 79 -5.62 -7.99 -14.98
N LEU A 80 -6.84 -8.08 -15.50
CA LEU A 80 -8.04 -8.49 -14.77
C LEU A 80 -8.35 -9.96 -15.03
#